data_AF-A0A7J5GPP3-F1
#
_entry.id   AF-A0A7J5GPP3-F1
#
_cell.length_a   1.000
_cell.length_b   1.000
_cell.length_c   1.000
_cell.angle_alpha   90.00
_cell.angle_beta   90.00
_cell.angle_gamma   90.00
#
_symmetry.space_group_name_H-M   'P 1'
#
loop_
_entity.id
_entity.type
_entity.pdbx_description
1 polymer ?
#
loop_
_entity_poly.entity_id
_entity_poly.type
_entity_poly.pdbx_seq_one_letter_code
_entity_poly.pdbx_strand_id
1 'polypeptide(L)'
;ILEGRCSATTPLTYTKANFASADGNWFANFFFAPSNVGKFTEEITMALSGGYSKEIKIPANTLPLDANMQIMAKFEIGDGNFDIEVGVDPDYEALEMKVGSYINAEGKVVRDAADAVGIVFTMETIGSDVPANYPVALQGKTIAGYAVAIENVATGRQSLNPDGVLTNLVETAASMTNGTQITEALLTSIGDVAFKTTYEKWVGEHSLSSENLSAWYIPTLSQLSAFMGTLFTMKGVPATGSEDFRNLPEFEFANGKMFDRETIATVNYASSTINNQSNVSGVRINVNNGVIDAQEAGIDVKGKANQQALCRPMITIFK
;
A
#
# COMPACT_ATOMS: atom_id res chain seq x y z
N ILE A 1 -0.28 12.53 20.14
CA ILE A 1 -1.44 11.88 20.78
C ILE A 1 -2.01 12.88 21.77
N LEU A 2 -3.26 13.31 21.59
CA LEU A 2 -3.96 14.06 22.66
C LEU A 2 -4.38 13.03 23.70
N GLU A 3 -3.70 13.01 24.85
CA GLU A 3 -4.06 12.13 25.97
C GLU A 3 -5.07 12.85 26.86
N GLY A 4 -6.28 12.31 26.97
CA GLY A 4 -7.35 12.94 27.74
C GLY A 4 -8.55 12.02 27.94
N ARG A 5 -9.36 12.31 28.96
CA ARG A 5 -10.65 11.64 29.19
C ARG A 5 -11.76 12.57 28.70
N CYS A 6 -12.57 12.13 27.74
CA CYS A 6 -13.83 12.80 27.43
C CYS A 6 -14.83 12.45 28.53
N SER A 7 -15.22 13.42 29.36
CA SER A 7 -16.12 13.19 30.50
C SER A 7 -17.48 13.89 30.38
N ALA A 8 -17.64 14.83 29.43
CA ALA A 8 -18.87 15.57 29.20
C ALA A 8 -18.89 16.20 27.80
N THR A 9 -20.08 16.52 27.30
CA THR A 9 -20.31 17.36 26.12
C THR A 9 -20.47 18.82 26.55
N THR A 10 -20.05 19.77 25.72
CA THR A 10 -20.20 21.21 25.98
C THR A 10 -20.70 21.92 24.73
N PRO A 11 -21.77 22.75 24.81
CA PRO A 11 -22.24 23.53 23.67
C PRO A 11 -21.19 24.52 23.18
N LEU A 12 -21.05 24.65 21.86
CA LEU A 12 -20.19 25.64 21.21
C LEU A 12 -21.05 26.70 20.51
N THR A 13 -20.65 27.96 20.59
CA THR A 13 -21.33 29.07 19.92
C THR A 13 -20.38 29.76 18.95
N TYR A 14 -20.76 29.81 17.68
CA TYR A 14 -20.04 30.50 16.62
C TYR A 14 -20.78 31.79 16.25
N THR A 15 -20.09 32.92 16.25
CA THR A 15 -20.67 34.20 15.85
C THR A 15 -19.94 34.74 14.61
N LYS A 16 -20.66 34.87 13.49
CA LYS A 16 -20.15 35.46 12.24
C LYS A 16 -20.98 36.69 11.90
N ALA A 17 -20.38 37.89 12.05
CA ALA A 17 -21.09 39.17 11.87
C ALA A 17 -21.59 39.38 10.42
N ASN A 18 -20.91 38.80 9.42
CA ASN A 18 -21.28 38.85 8.01
C ASN A 18 -21.52 37.42 7.49
N PHE A 19 -22.61 36.78 7.94
CA PHE A 19 -22.99 35.47 7.43
C PHE A 19 -23.56 35.57 6.02
N ALA A 20 -22.95 34.87 5.05
CA ALA A 20 -23.46 34.70 3.70
C ALA A 20 -23.80 33.23 3.48
N SER A 21 -25.08 32.91 3.29
CA SER A 21 -25.55 31.53 3.09
C SER A 21 -25.04 30.89 1.80
N ALA A 22 -24.61 31.71 0.84
CA ALA A 22 -24.01 31.26 -0.41
C ALA A 22 -22.52 30.88 -0.27
N ASP A 23 -21.87 31.22 0.85
CA ASP A 23 -20.53 30.70 1.17
C ASP A 23 -20.66 29.19 1.38
N GLY A 24 -19.79 28.38 0.77
CA GLY A 24 -19.86 26.91 0.84
C GLY A 24 -19.90 26.36 2.28
N ASN A 25 -18.74 26.21 2.92
CA ASN A 25 -18.69 25.65 4.28
C ASN A 25 -18.96 26.74 5.33
N TRP A 26 -20.01 26.59 6.14
CA TRP A 26 -20.39 27.60 7.15
C TRP A 26 -19.59 27.50 8.46
N PHE A 27 -19.22 26.29 8.87
CA PHE A 27 -18.37 26.03 10.03
C PHE A 27 -17.69 24.67 9.89
N ALA A 28 -16.64 24.44 10.69
CA ALA A 28 -15.99 23.14 10.85
C ALA A 28 -15.81 22.85 12.34
N ASN A 29 -16.01 21.60 12.73
CA ASN A 29 -15.85 21.12 14.10
C ASN A 29 -14.97 19.87 14.11
N PHE A 30 -14.13 19.75 15.14
CA PHE A 30 -13.42 18.50 15.44
C PHE A 30 -14.18 17.75 16.53
N PHE A 31 -14.54 16.49 16.25
CA PHE A 31 -15.11 15.59 17.24
C PHE A 31 -13.99 14.73 17.85
N PHE A 32 -13.89 14.74 19.18
CA PHE A 32 -13.00 13.88 19.93
C PHE A 32 -13.84 12.87 20.70
N ALA A 33 -13.52 11.59 20.58
CA ALA A 33 -14.22 10.52 21.25
C ALA A 33 -13.28 9.42 21.73
N PRO A 34 -13.70 8.61 22.72
CA PRO A 34 -12.96 7.41 23.11
C PRO A 34 -12.81 6.45 21.92
N SER A 35 -11.63 5.85 21.77
CA SER A 35 -11.31 4.95 20.65
C SER A 35 -12.16 3.67 20.59
N ASN A 36 -12.90 3.36 21.66
CA ASN A 36 -13.78 2.19 21.76
C ASN A 36 -15.24 2.50 21.43
N VAL A 37 -15.56 3.72 20.96
CA VAL A 37 -16.92 4.13 20.60
C VAL A 37 -16.99 4.41 19.11
N GLY A 38 -17.73 3.60 18.36
CA GLY A 38 -17.83 3.73 16.90
C GLY A 38 -18.84 4.79 16.41
N LYS A 39 -19.79 5.20 17.26
CA LYS A 39 -20.84 6.18 16.91
C LYS A 39 -21.18 7.08 18.08
N PHE A 40 -21.52 8.33 17.80
CA PHE A 40 -21.99 9.28 18.80
C PHE A 40 -23.41 8.89 19.25
N THR A 41 -23.58 8.64 20.54
CA THR A 41 -24.80 8.03 21.09
C THR A 41 -25.90 9.02 21.42
N GLU A 42 -25.62 10.32 21.38
CA GLU A 42 -26.56 11.39 21.71
C GLU A 42 -27.02 12.15 20.46
N GLU A 43 -28.14 12.85 20.55
CA GLU A 43 -28.59 13.79 19.51
C GLU A 43 -27.75 15.07 19.56
N ILE A 44 -27.35 15.58 18.40
CA ILE A 44 -26.71 16.91 18.31
C ILE A 44 -27.78 17.91 17.86
N THR A 45 -28.01 18.93 18.67
CA THR A 45 -28.91 20.04 18.33
C THR A 45 -28.09 21.29 18.02
N MET A 46 -28.35 21.91 16.87
CA MET A 46 -27.76 23.18 16.47
C MET A 46 -28.87 24.23 16.34
N ALA A 47 -28.75 25.32 17.09
CA ALA A 47 -29.68 26.45 17.03
C ALA A 47 -29.09 27.58 16.19
N LEU A 48 -29.79 27.94 15.11
CA LEU A 48 -29.46 29.07 14.25
C LEU A 48 -30.38 30.25 14.60
N SER A 49 -29.78 31.41 14.86
CA SER A 49 -30.48 32.65 15.23
C SER A 49 -29.84 33.88 14.56
N GLY A 50 -30.58 35.00 14.45
CA GLY A 50 -30.08 36.24 13.84
C GLY A 50 -30.89 36.74 12.63
N GLY A 51 -32.22 36.74 12.74
CA GLY A 51 -33.16 37.16 11.68
C GLY A 51 -34.23 36.11 11.37
N TYR A 52 -33.95 34.85 11.69
CA TYR A 52 -34.84 33.70 11.73
C TYR A 52 -34.34 32.75 12.84
N SER A 53 -35.24 31.93 13.41
CA SER A 53 -34.89 30.95 14.44
C SER A 53 -35.18 29.55 13.92
N LYS A 54 -34.18 28.68 13.90
CA LYS A 54 -34.32 27.29 13.45
C LYS A 54 -33.45 26.36 14.30
N GLU A 55 -33.94 25.14 14.48
CA GLU A 55 -33.20 24.04 15.08
C GLU A 55 -32.88 23.00 14.01
N ILE A 56 -31.63 22.55 14.00
CA ILE A 56 -31.14 21.47 13.16
C ILE A 56 -30.73 20.33 14.08
N LYS A 57 -31.14 19.11 13.76
CA LYS A 57 -30.88 17.92 14.57
C LYS A 57 -30.11 16.87 13.79
N ILE A 58 -29.05 16.34 14.39
CA ILE A 58 -28.39 15.11 13.94
C ILE A 58 -28.82 14.02 14.92
N PRO A 59 -29.55 12.97 14.47
CA PRO A 59 -30.09 11.96 15.37
C PRO A 59 -28.98 11.19 16.10
N ALA A 60 -29.31 10.67 17.29
CA ALA A 60 -28.43 9.76 18.01
C ALA A 60 -28.02 8.55 17.13
N ASN A 61 -26.78 8.10 17.31
CA ASN A 61 -26.18 6.95 16.60
C ASN A 61 -26.08 7.10 15.08
N THR A 62 -26.08 8.33 14.56
CA THR A 62 -25.88 8.60 13.12
C THR A 62 -24.48 9.10 12.80
N LEU A 63 -23.83 9.81 13.73
CA LEU A 63 -22.48 10.34 13.55
C LEU A 63 -21.42 9.28 13.88
N PRO A 64 -20.63 8.76 12.91
CA PRO A 64 -19.50 7.88 13.20
C PRO A 64 -18.35 8.63 13.88
N LEU A 65 -17.57 7.90 14.68
CA LEU A 65 -16.50 8.47 15.53
C LEU A 65 -15.13 7.81 15.29
N ASP A 66 -14.94 7.20 14.11
CA ASP A 66 -13.64 6.61 13.75
C ASP A 66 -12.54 7.68 13.66
N ALA A 67 -11.29 7.26 13.86
CA ALA A 67 -10.16 8.17 13.82
C ALA A 67 -9.97 8.75 12.40
N ASN A 68 -9.62 10.05 12.33
CA ASN A 68 -9.35 10.79 11.08
C ASN A 68 -10.53 10.91 10.11
N MET A 69 -11.76 10.91 10.64
CA MET A 69 -12.95 11.15 9.84
C MET A 69 -13.20 12.64 9.58
N GLN A 70 -13.49 12.97 8.32
CA GLN A 70 -14.13 14.22 7.93
C GLN A 70 -15.58 13.93 7.53
N ILE A 71 -16.51 14.64 8.14
CA ILE A 71 -17.95 14.48 7.87
C ILE A 71 -18.48 15.80 7.34
N MET A 72 -19.03 15.77 6.12
CA MET A 72 -19.65 16.93 5.49
C MET A 72 -21.16 16.85 5.68
N ALA A 73 -21.73 17.78 6.44
CA ALA A 73 -23.17 17.93 6.58
C ALA A 73 -23.65 19.04 5.64
N LYS A 74 -24.58 18.73 4.74
CA LYS A 74 -25.19 19.71 3.84
C LYS A 74 -26.53 20.18 4.41
N PHE A 75 -26.76 21.50 4.41
CA PHE A 75 -28.02 22.11 4.83
C PHE A 75 -28.55 22.97 3.69
N GLU A 76 -29.83 22.81 3.33
CA GLU A 76 -30.52 23.69 2.39
C GLU A 76 -31.52 24.56 3.17
N ILE A 77 -31.40 25.88 3.03
CA ILE A 77 -32.35 26.83 3.63
C ILE A 77 -33.33 27.24 2.53
N GLY A 78 -34.52 26.63 2.52
CA GLY A 78 -35.66 27.04 1.68
C GLY A 78 -36.79 27.69 2.48
N ASP A 79 -37.86 28.10 1.79
CA ASP A 79 -39.09 28.60 2.41
C ASP A 79 -40.04 27.44 2.74
N GLY A 80 -40.01 26.95 3.98
CA GLY A 80 -40.85 25.84 4.44
C GLY A 80 -40.38 25.18 5.74
N ASN A 81 -41.23 24.36 6.37
CA ASN A 81 -40.79 23.42 7.40
C ASN A 81 -40.11 22.24 6.71
N PHE A 82 -38.82 22.05 6.96
CA PHE A 82 -38.05 20.93 6.45
C PHE A 82 -37.76 19.98 7.60
N ASP A 83 -38.15 18.72 7.45
CA ASP A 83 -37.46 17.63 8.15
C ASP A 83 -36.09 17.48 7.47
N ILE A 84 -35.03 17.65 8.26
CA ILE A 84 -33.66 17.60 7.77
C ILE A 84 -33.20 16.15 7.83
N GLU A 85 -33.18 15.49 6.67
CA GLU A 85 -32.53 14.19 6.51
C GLU A 85 -31.04 14.43 6.31
N VAL A 86 -30.24 14.15 7.35
CA VAL A 86 -28.78 14.16 7.24
C VAL A 86 -28.37 12.93 6.42
N GLY A 87 -28.23 13.12 5.11
CA GLY A 87 -27.52 12.17 4.28
C GLY A 87 -26.06 12.11 4.72
N VAL A 88 -25.67 11.03 5.38
CA VAL A 88 -24.26 10.63 5.42
C VAL A 88 -23.88 10.35 3.97
N ASP A 89 -22.76 10.92 3.52
CA ASP A 89 -22.27 10.73 2.16
C ASP A 89 -22.34 9.24 1.76
N PRO A 90 -23.07 8.87 0.69
CA PRO A 90 -23.23 7.48 0.27
C PRO A 90 -21.93 6.79 -0.17
N ASP A 91 -20.80 7.50 -0.26
CA ASP A 91 -19.48 6.92 -0.55
C ASP A 91 -18.78 6.30 0.68
N TYR A 92 -19.50 6.16 1.79
CA TYR A 92 -19.03 5.53 3.03
C TYR A 92 -19.32 4.02 3.06
N GLU A 93 -18.61 3.26 2.23
CA GLU A 93 -18.40 1.83 2.48
C GLU A 93 -17.08 1.64 3.24
N ALA A 94 -17.06 0.71 4.20
CA ALA A 94 -15.81 0.24 4.77
C ALA A 94 -14.90 -0.17 3.60
N LEU A 95 -13.71 0.43 3.51
CA LEU A 95 -12.80 0.16 2.41
C LEU A 95 -12.40 -1.31 2.44
N GLU A 96 -13.02 -2.10 1.56
CA GLU A 96 -12.69 -3.50 1.41
C GLU A 96 -11.35 -3.62 0.69
N MET A 97 -10.51 -4.52 1.19
CA MET A 97 -9.24 -4.83 0.55
C MET A 97 -9.51 -5.64 -0.72
N LYS A 98 -9.05 -5.11 -1.86
CA LYS A 98 -9.11 -5.75 -3.16
C LYS A 98 -7.84 -5.45 -3.94
N VAL A 99 -7.65 -6.11 -5.09
CA VAL A 99 -6.55 -5.76 -6.00
C VAL A 99 -6.66 -4.29 -6.41
N GLY A 100 -5.54 -3.57 -6.30
CA GLY A 100 -5.44 -2.12 -6.50
C GLY A 100 -5.67 -1.28 -5.24
N SER A 101 -6.08 -1.87 -4.11
CA SER A 101 -6.17 -1.15 -2.85
C SER A 101 -4.80 -0.68 -2.38
N TYR A 102 -4.70 0.59 -2.02
CA TYR A 102 -3.58 1.13 -1.24
C TYR A 102 -3.69 0.68 0.21
N ILE A 103 -2.57 0.29 0.81
CA ILE A 103 -2.50 -0.09 2.22
C ILE A 103 -1.41 0.68 2.95
N ASN A 104 -1.70 1.12 4.18
CA ASN A 104 -0.75 1.85 5.02
C ASN A 104 0.10 0.92 5.89
N ALA A 105 1.02 1.49 6.69
CA ALA A 105 1.92 0.75 7.57
C ALA A 105 1.21 -0.06 8.68
N GLU A 106 -0.05 0.23 8.97
CA GLU A 106 -0.91 -0.50 9.92
C GLU A 106 -1.64 -1.67 9.24
N GLY A 107 -1.53 -1.83 7.92
CA GLY A 107 -2.22 -2.85 7.14
C GLY A 107 -3.68 -2.51 6.84
N LYS A 108 -4.08 -1.25 6.97
CA LYS A 108 -5.43 -0.78 6.64
C LYS A 108 -5.48 -0.24 5.22
N VAL A 109 -6.62 -0.41 4.56
CA VAL A 109 -6.88 0.18 3.25
C VAL A 109 -7.03 1.70 3.39
N VAL A 110 -6.34 2.44 2.52
CA VAL A 110 -6.41 3.90 2.42
C VAL A 110 -6.80 4.30 0.99
N ARG A 111 -7.27 5.55 0.81
CA ARG A 111 -7.72 6.05 -0.50
C ARG A 111 -6.56 6.61 -1.33
N ASP A 112 -5.58 7.21 -0.67
CA ASP A 112 -4.53 7.98 -1.30
C ASP A 112 -3.17 7.29 -1.20
N ALA A 113 -2.41 7.34 -2.29
CA ALA A 113 -1.04 6.81 -2.34
C ALA A 113 -0.11 7.48 -1.32
N ALA A 114 -0.38 8.73 -0.95
CA ALA A 114 0.42 9.49 0.01
C ALA A 114 0.40 8.89 1.43
N ASP A 115 -0.68 8.18 1.78
CA ASP A 115 -0.84 7.50 3.07
C ASP A 115 -0.48 6.00 2.99
N ALA A 116 -0.07 5.54 1.80
CA ALA A 116 0.15 4.14 1.50
C ALA A 116 1.64 3.77 1.59
N VAL A 117 1.88 2.51 1.94
CA VAL A 117 3.21 1.88 1.84
C VAL A 117 3.24 0.77 0.81
N GLY A 118 2.07 0.20 0.48
CA GLY A 118 1.95 -0.84 -0.54
C GLY A 118 0.65 -0.78 -1.32
N ILE A 119 0.62 -1.53 -2.42
CA ILE A 119 -0.52 -1.71 -3.32
C ILE A 119 -0.81 -3.20 -3.41
N VAL A 120 -2.02 -3.61 -3.08
CA VAL A 120 -2.45 -5.01 -3.17
C VAL A 120 -2.48 -5.43 -4.63
N PHE A 121 -1.73 -6.45 -5.00
CA PHE A 121 -1.69 -6.94 -6.39
C PHE A 121 -2.34 -8.32 -6.56
N THR A 122 -2.52 -9.07 -5.47
CA THR A 122 -3.30 -10.31 -5.49
C THR A 122 -3.89 -10.62 -4.12
N MET A 123 -5.09 -11.17 -4.13
CA MET A 123 -5.77 -11.73 -2.95
C MET A 123 -5.63 -13.26 -2.88
N GLU A 124 -5.14 -13.87 -3.97
CA GLU A 124 -4.93 -15.31 -4.06
C GLU A 124 -3.56 -15.70 -3.51
N THR A 125 -3.49 -16.86 -2.86
CA THR A 125 -2.23 -17.45 -2.43
C THR A 125 -1.31 -17.67 -3.63
N ILE A 126 -0.06 -17.22 -3.52
CA ILE A 126 0.93 -17.40 -4.57
C ILE A 126 1.65 -18.73 -4.36
N GLY A 127 1.58 -19.61 -5.36
CA GLY A 127 2.28 -20.90 -5.33
C GLY A 127 1.80 -21.79 -4.17
N SER A 128 2.75 -22.29 -3.38
CA SER A 128 2.48 -23.16 -2.22
C SER A 128 2.69 -22.45 -0.89
N ASP A 129 2.59 -21.12 -0.87
CA ASP A 129 2.80 -20.36 0.36
C ASP A 129 1.69 -20.61 1.38
N VAL A 130 2.07 -20.67 2.65
CA VAL A 130 1.17 -20.97 3.77
C VAL A 130 1.61 -20.21 5.02
N PRO A 131 0.69 -19.88 5.95
CA PRO A 131 1.01 -19.20 7.19
C PRO A 131 2.16 -19.84 8.00
N ALA A 132 2.30 -21.17 7.95
CA ALA A 132 3.37 -21.91 8.62
C ALA A 132 4.80 -21.50 8.20
N ASN A 133 4.94 -20.85 7.04
CA ASN A 133 6.23 -20.36 6.54
C ASN A 133 6.65 -19.01 7.13
N TYR A 134 5.79 -18.38 7.92
CA TYR A 134 6.00 -17.06 8.51
C TYR A 134 6.38 -17.15 10.01
N PRO A 135 6.87 -16.07 10.63
CA PRO A 135 7.11 -16.04 12.08
C PRO A 135 5.88 -16.48 12.89
N VAL A 136 6.12 -17.06 14.07
CA VAL A 136 5.09 -17.70 14.93
C VAL A 136 3.85 -16.83 15.14
N ALA A 137 4.02 -15.51 15.26
CA ALA A 137 2.92 -14.55 15.45
C ALA A 137 1.88 -14.53 14.30
N LEU A 138 2.27 -14.98 13.10
CA LEU A 138 1.44 -14.98 11.89
C LEU A 138 0.93 -16.38 11.53
N GLN A 139 1.50 -17.45 12.09
CA GLN A 139 1.16 -18.83 11.71
C GLN A 139 -0.28 -19.25 12.03
N GLY A 140 -0.90 -18.61 13.03
CA GLY A 140 -2.31 -18.83 13.39
C GLY A 140 -3.31 -18.01 12.58
N LYS A 141 -2.85 -17.19 11.64
CA LYS A 141 -3.67 -16.29 10.81
C LYS A 141 -3.86 -16.86 9.41
N THR A 142 -4.78 -16.28 8.66
CA THR A 142 -4.99 -16.61 7.24
C THR A 142 -4.32 -15.58 6.35
N ILE A 143 -3.63 -16.01 5.29
CA ILE A 143 -3.14 -15.09 4.26
C ILE A 143 -4.35 -14.44 3.58
N ALA A 144 -4.42 -13.11 3.67
CA ALA A 144 -5.48 -12.31 3.07
C ALA A 144 -5.08 -11.77 1.68
N GLY A 145 -3.78 -11.62 1.40
CA GLY A 145 -3.29 -11.16 0.12
C GLY A 145 -1.83 -10.72 0.19
N TYR A 146 -1.34 -10.14 -0.92
CA TYR A 146 0.02 -9.66 -1.06
C TYR A 146 0.01 -8.25 -1.64
N ALA A 147 0.90 -7.41 -1.11
CA ALA A 147 1.10 -6.08 -1.64
C ALA A 147 2.56 -5.84 -2.01
N VAL A 148 2.74 -5.07 -3.06
CA VAL A 148 4.04 -4.58 -3.52
C VAL A 148 4.26 -3.18 -2.98
N ALA A 149 5.50 -2.82 -2.66
CA ALA A 149 5.85 -1.47 -2.24
C ALA A 149 5.40 -0.42 -3.28
N ILE A 150 4.96 0.75 -2.83
CA ILE A 150 4.54 1.86 -3.72
C ILE A 150 5.68 2.39 -4.60
N GLU A 151 6.93 2.08 -4.24
CA GLU A 151 8.14 2.45 -4.98
C GLU A 151 9.20 1.34 -4.93
N ASN A 152 10.20 1.45 -5.79
CA ASN A 152 11.42 0.63 -5.70
C ASN A 152 12.29 1.14 -4.55
N VAL A 153 13.19 0.28 -4.05
CA VAL A 153 14.14 0.70 -2.99
C VAL A 153 15.07 1.85 -3.41
N ALA A 154 15.24 2.05 -4.72
CA ALA A 154 15.93 3.17 -5.34
C ALA A 154 15.43 3.36 -6.77
N THR A 155 15.62 4.58 -7.30
CA THR A 155 15.28 4.92 -8.68
C THR A 155 16.14 4.16 -9.70
N GLY A 156 17.43 3.98 -9.40
CA GLY A 156 18.39 3.29 -10.25
C GLY A 156 18.66 1.84 -9.82
N ARG A 157 19.25 1.05 -10.72
CA ARG A 157 19.68 -0.33 -10.42
C ARG A 157 20.85 -0.34 -9.43
N GLN A 158 20.83 -1.32 -8.55
CA GLN A 158 21.86 -1.53 -7.55
C GLN A 158 22.76 -2.72 -7.93
N SER A 159 24.05 -2.60 -7.65
CA SER A 159 25.04 -3.63 -7.97
C SER A 159 24.90 -4.85 -7.05
N LEU A 160 24.86 -6.04 -7.66
CA LEU A 160 24.79 -7.34 -7.00
C LEU A 160 26.16 -8.01 -6.83
N ASN A 161 27.13 -7.68 -7.70
CA ASN A 161 28.49 -8.24 -7.67
C ASN A 161 29.48 -7.23 -8.25
N PRO A 162 29.79 -6.12 -7.54
CA PRO A 162 30.56 -5.00 -8.10
C PRO A 162 31.93 -5.44 -8.65
N ASP A 163 32.64 -6.29 -7.91
CA ASP A 163 34.02 -6.69 -8.23
C ASP A 163 34.12 -8.01 -9.01
N GLY A 164 32.99 -8.65 -9.35
CA GLY A 164 32.99 -9.93 -10.05
C GLY A 164 33.46 -11.12 -9.20
N VAL A 165 33.66 -10.93 -7.89
CA VAL A 165 34.22 -11.93 -6.97
C VAL A 165 33.19 -12.96 -6.50
N LEU A 166 31.90 -12.69 -6.64
CA LEU A 166 30.86 -13.67 -6.33
C LEU A 166 30.95 -14.84 -7.32
N THR A 167 31.41 -15.99 -6.83
CA THR A 167 31.72 -17.15 -7.67
C THR A 167 30.66 -18.24 -7.62
N ASN A 168 29.94 -18.39 -6.50
CA ASN A 168 28.84 -19.34 -6.37
C ASN A 168 27.80 -18.86 -5.36
N LEU A 169 26.53 -18.93 -5.76
CA LEU A 169 25.37 -18.86 -4.88
C LEU A 169 24.75 -20.25 -4.77
N VAL A 170 24.20 -20.56 -3.60
CA VAL A 170 23.50 -21.83 -3.33
C VAL A 170 22.09 -21.73 -3.91
N GLU A 171 21.70 -22.71 -4.71
CA GLU A 171 20.34 -22.79 -5.28
C GLU A 171 19.29 -22.78 -4.16
N THR A 172 18.23 -22.00 -4.36
CA THR A 172 17.14 -21.94 -3.39
C THR A 172 16.36 -23.26 -3.39
N ALA A 173 16.19 -23.85 -2.21
CA ALA A 173 15.42 -25.08 -2.06
C ALA A 173 13.95 -24.87 -2.50
N ALA A 174 13.39 -25.84 -3.22
CA ALA A 174 12.01 -25.77 -3.72
C ALA A 174 10.94 -25.68 -2.61
N SER A 175 11.29 -26.02 -1.36
CA SER A 175 10.41 -25.85 -0.19
C SER A 175 10.29 -24.40 0.29
N MET A 176 11.14 -23.50 -0.21
CA MET A 176 11.08 -22.07 0.09
C MET A 176 10.11 -21.40 -0.87
N THR A 177 8.96 -20.98 -0.35
CA THR A 177 7.82 -20.56 -1.18
C THR A 177 7.56 -19.06 -1.16
N ASN A 178 8.07 -18.35 -0.13
CA ASN A 178 7.93 -16.90 -0.02
C ASN A 178 9.25 -16.22 0.35
N GLY A 179 9.32 -14.90 0.11
CA GLY A 179 10.53 -14.12 0.31
C GLY A 179 10.96 -13.99 1.78
N THR A 180 10.06 -14.12 2.76
CA THR A 180 10.44 -14.04 4.19
C THR A 180 11.39 -15.16 4.59
N GLN A 181 11.32 -16.31 3.93
CA GLN A 181 12.17 -17.47 4.24
C GLN A 181 13.60 -17.33 3.69
N ILE A 182 13.81 -16.52 2.65
CA ILE A 182 15.05 -16.55 1.85
C ILE A 182 15.72 -15.19 1.63
N THR A 183 15.06 -14.08 1.94
CA THR A 183 15.64 -12.74 1.77
C THR A 183 16.98 -12.61 2.51
N GLU A 184 17.04 -13.00 3.79
CA GLU A 184 18.27 -12.92 4.58
C GLU A 184 19.38 -13.81 4.02
N ALA A 185 19.04 -15.02 3.55
CA ALA A 185 20.00 -15.92 2.93
C ALA A 185 20.58 -15.34 1.63
N LEU A 186 19.74 -14.71 0.78
CA LEU A 186 20.21 -13.97 -0.40
C LEU A 186 21.19 -12.87 0.02
N LEU A 187 20.76 -11.98 0.93
CA LEU A 187 21.53 -10.80 1.34
C LEU A 187 22.89 -11.19 1.94
N THR A 188 22.91 -12.25 2.75
CA THR A 188 24.15 -12.82 3.30
C THR A 188 25.05 -13.35 2.19
N SER A 189 24.47 -14.05 1.20
CA SER A 189 25.25 -14.69 0.13
C SER A 189 25.85 -13.72 -0.88
N ILE A 190 25.17 -12.59 -1.15
CA ILE A 190 25.69 -11.54 -2.05
C ILE A 190 26.68 -10.60 -1.35
N GLY A 191 26.71 -10.59 -0.01
CA GLY A 191 27.61 -9.77 0.79
C GLY A 191 27.22 -8.29 0.86
N ASP A 192 28.13 -7.47 1.36
CA ASP A 192 27.92 -6.02 1.58
C ASP A 192 28.06 -5.22 0.28
N VAL A 193 27.09 -5.42 -0.61
CA VAL A 193 26.99 -4.74 -1.91
C VAL A 193 25.89 -3.67 -1.90
N ALA A 194 25.93 -2.75 -2.87
CA ALA A 194 24.96 -1.65 -3.00
C ALA A 194 23.50 -2.12 -2.98
N PHE A 195 23.22 -3.30 -3.54
CA PHE A 195 21.88 -3.90 -3.52
C PHE A 195 21.40 -4.18 -2.09
N LYS A 196 22.22 -4.82 -1.25
CA LYS A 196 21.90 -5.10 0.16
C LYS A 196 21.74 -3.81 0.96
N THR A 197 22.75 -2.93 0.89
CA THR A 197 22.76 -1.71 1.70
C THR A 197 21.57 -0.79 1.39
N THR A 198 21.16 -0.73 0.12
CA THR A 198 20.01 0.08 -0.30
C THR A 198 18.70 -0.53 0.19
N TYR A 199 18.55 -1.84 0.08
CA TYR A 199 17.37 -2.54 0.60
C TYR A 199 17.24 -2.39 2.12
N GLU A 200 18.31 -2.63 2.88
CA GLU A 200 18.29 -2.53 4.35
C GLU A 200 17.98 -1.12 4.83
N LYS A 201 18.57 -0.10 4.17
CA LYS A 201 18.26 1.30 4.44
C LYS A 201 16.77 1.59 4.18
N TRP A 202 16.28 1.20 3.01
CA TRP A 202 14.89 1.45 2.61
C TRP A 202 13.90 0.79 3.58
N VAL A 203 14.16 -0.45 4.02
CA VAL A 203 13.34 -1.14 5.02
C VAL A 203 13.31 -0.39 6.35
N GLY A 204 14.45 0.17 6.78
CA GLY A 204 14.50 1.00 8.00
C GLY A 204 13.65 2.27 7.90
N GLU A 205 13.59 2.88 6.71
CA GLU A 205 12.77 4.07 6.42
C GLU A 205 11.27 3.73 6.27
N HIS A 206 10.93 2.48 5.94
CA HIS A 206 9.56 2.00 5.69
C HIS A 206 9.07 1.04 6.77
N SER A 207 9.20 1.45 8.03
CA SER A 207 8.79 0.64 9.18
C SER A 207 7.28 0.33 9.16
N LEU A 208 6.94 -0.91 9.48
CA LEU A 208 5.55 -1.40 9.60
C LEU A 208 5.16 -1.52 11.07
N SER A 209 3.91 -1.26 11.41
CA SER A 209 3.40 -1.24 12.79
C SER A 209 2.27 -2.25 13.05
N SER A 210 1.95 -3.09 12.06
CA SER A 210 0.84 -4.03 12.13
C SER A 210 1.26 -5.43 12.57
N GLU A 211 0.46 -6.05 13.42
CA GLU A 211 0.57 -7.48 13.73
C GLU A 211 0.00 -8.40 12.62
N ASN A 212 -0.63 -7.81 11.61
CA ASN A 212 -1.24 -8.51 10.48
C ASN A 212 -0.41 -8.42 9.20
N LEU A 213 0.79 -7.84 9.27
CA LEU A 213 1.70 -7.75 8.14
C LEU A 213 2.95 -8.59 8.41
N SER A 214 3.48 -9.23 7.37
CA SER A 214 4.88 -9.68 7.41
C SER A 214 5.81 -8.47 7.44
N ALA A 215 7.06 -8.67 7.84
CA ALA A 215 8.12 -7.73 7.50
C ALA A 215 8.23 -7.58 5.97
N TRP A 216 8.83 -6.49 5.50
CA TRP A 216 9.22 -6.35 4.11
C TRP A 216 10.18 -7.47 3.72
N TYR A 217 9.99 -8.04 2.53
CA TYR A 217 10.88 -9.05 1.99
C TYR A 217 11.15 -8.80 0.51
N ILE A 218 12.27 -9.33 0.03
CA ILE A 218 12.53 -9.44 -1.41
C ILE A 218 11.74 -10.65 -1.92
N PRO A 219 10.81 -10.49 -2.86
CA PRO A 219 9.92 -11.57 -3.29
C PRO A 219 10.68 -12.75 -3.89
N THR A 220 10.14 -13.97 -3.76
CA THR A 220 10.61 -15.11 -4.57
C THR A 220 10.35 -14.84 -6.04
N LEU A 221 10.99 -15.61 -6.93
CA LEU A 221 10.72 -15.51 -8.37
C LEU A 221 9.22 -15.69 -8.65
N SER A 222 8.55 -16.65 -8.01
CA SER A 222 7.12 -16.86 -8.18
C SER A 222 6.27 -15.66 -7.75
N GLN A 223 6.60 -15.02 -6.63
CA GLN A 223 5.90 -13.81 -6.16
C GLN A 223 6.16 -12.62 -7.09
N LEU A 224 7.41 -12.43 -7.52
CA LEU A 224 7.78 -11.38 -8.47
C LEU A 224 7.10 -11.59 -9.83
N SER A 225 7.09 -12.81 -10.36
CA SER A 225 6.38 -13.18 -11.59
C SER A 225 4.88 -12.95 -11.49
N ALA A 226 4.27 -13.28 -10.34
CA ALA A 226 2.84 -13.03 -10.12
C ALA A 226 2.54 -11.53 -10.21
N PHE A 227 3.31 -10.67 -9.55
CA PHE A 227 3.17 -9.22 -9.66
C PHE A 227 3.42 -8.72 -11.09
N MET A 228 4.54 -9.09 -11.71
CA MET A 228 4.89 -8.63 -13.06
C MET A 228 3.88 -9.09 -14.10
N GLY A 229 3.27 -10.26 -13.93
CA GLY A 229 2.20 -10.79 -14.78
C GLY A 229 0.90 -10.03 -14.66
N THR A 230 0.69 -9.25 -13.60
CA THR A 230 -0.45 -8.32 -13.53
C THR A 230 -0.25 -7.09 -14.44
N LEU A 231 1.00 -6.71 -14.72
CA LEU A 231 1.35 -5.48 -15.45
C LEU A 231 1.71 -5.74 -16.92
N PHE A 232 2.41 -6.84 -17.20
CA PHE A 232 3.00 -7.12 -18.50
C PHE A 232 2.55 -8.48 -19.05
N THR A 233 2.55 -8.60 -20.37
CA THR A 233 2.48 -9.91 -21.03
C THR A 233 3.71 -10.72 -20.61
N MET A 234 3.49 -11.92 -20.07
CA MET A 234 4.55 -12.82 -19.64
C MET A 234 4.42 -14.19 -20.29
N LYS A 235 5.48 -14.66 -20.95
CA LYS A 235 5.52 -15.99 -21.62
C LYS A 235 4.34 -16.18 -22.60
N GLY A 236 3.93 -15.11 -23.30
CA GLY A 236 2.79 -15.13 -24.22
C GLY A 236 1.41 -15.07 -23.57
N VAL A 237 1.33 -15.03 -22.23
CA VAL A 237 0.09 -14.82 -21.49
C VAL A 237 -0.10 -13.31 -21.30
N PRO A 238 -1.23 -12.72 -21.75
CA PRO A 238 -1.52 -11.31 -21.53
C PRO A 238 -1.53 -10.95 -20.03
N ALA A 239 -1.26 -9.68 -19.73
CA ALA A 239 -1.32 -9.16 -18.37
C ALA A 239 -2.68 -9.46 -17.72
N THR A 240 -2.68 -9.93 -16.47
CA THR A 240 -3.90 -10.34 -15.76
C THR A 240 -4.53 -9.22 -14.94
N GLY A 241 -3.79 -8.14 -14.67
CA GLY A 241 -4.29 -6.98 -13.94
C GLY A 241 -5.31 -6.20 -14.78
N SER A 242 -6.31 -5.64 -14.10
CA SER A 242 -7.29 -4.76 -14.75
C SER A 242 -6.60 -3.54 -15.36
N GLU A 243 -7.28 -2.90 -16.31
CA GLU A 243 -6.78 -1.64 -16.90
C GLU A 243 -6.55 -0.57 -15.83
N ASP A 244 -7.50 -0.40 -14.90
CA ASP A 244 -7.37 0.54 -13.78
C ASP A 244 -6.13 0.25 -12.91
N PHE A 245 -5.89 -1.03 -12.58
CA PHE A 245 -4.72 -1.43 -11.81
C PHE A 245 -3.42 -1.11 -12.55
N ARG A 246 -3.35 -1.43 -13.85
CA ARG A 246 -2.16 -1.18 -14.67
C ARG A 246 -1.90 0.30 -14.92
N ASN A 247 -2.93 1.15 -14.83
CA ASN A 247 -2.86 2.59 -15.00
C ASN A 247 -2.57 3.36 -13.70
N LEU A 248 -2.32 2.68 -12.58
CA LEU A 248 -1.92 3.35 -11.33
C LEU A 248 -0.61 4.14 -11.52
N PRO A 249 -0.50 5.37 -11.00
CA PRO A 249 0.70 6.23 -11.18
C PRO A 249 2.01 5.58 -10.68
N GLU A 250 1.94 4.69 -9.69
CA GLU A 250 3.10 3.96 -9.16
C GLU A 250 3.66 2.88 -10.10
N PHE A 251 2.90 2.54 -11.14
CA PHE A 251 3.25 1.57 -12.19
C PHE A 251 3.42 2.21 -13.56
N GLU A 252 3.41 3.55 -13.64
CA GLU A 252 3.69 4.27 -14.87
C GLU A 252 5.00 3.79 -15.49
N PHE A 253 5.02 3.73 -16.83
CA PHE A 253 6.21 3.37 -17.58
C PHE A 253 7.14 4.58 -17.64
N ALA A 254 7.74 4.89 -16.50
CA ALA A 254 8.61 6.05 -16.29
C ALA A 254 9.81 5.69 -15.43
N ASN A 255 10.83 6.55 -15.48
CA ASN A 255 12.00 6.47 -14.62
C ASN A 255 11.61 6.63 -13.14
N GLY A 256 12.20 5.81 -12.27
CA GLY A 256 11.89 5.79 -10.84
C GLY A 256 10.57 5.11 -10.49
N LYS A 257 9.81 4.65 -11.50
CA LYS A 257 8.59 3.86 -11.35
C LYS A 257 8.87 2.42 -11.76
N MET A 258 8.46 2.00 -12.96
CA MET A 258 8.79 0.66 -13.47
C MET A 258 10.16 0.58 -14.16
N PHE A 259 10.75 1.71 -14.54
CA PHE A 259 12.04 1.77 -15.24
C PHE A 259 13.07 2.64 -14.51
N ASP A 260 14.33 2.54 -14.92
CA ASP A 260 15.48 3.14 -14.20
C ASP A 260 16.15 4.32 -14.93
N ARG A 261 15.56 4.82 -16.03
CA ARG A 261 16.15 5.87 -16.87
C ARG A 261 15.15 6.56 -17.78
N GLU A 262 15.52 7.77 -18.23
CA GLU A 262 14.87 8.49 -19.31
C GLU A 262 15.34 7.96 -20.68
N THR A 263 14.40 7.81 -21.62
CA THR A 263 14.42 6.79 -22.68
C THR A 263 14.43 5.37 -22.10
N ILE A 264 13.21 4.84 -21.94
CA ILE A 264 12.95 3.51 -21.36
C ILE A 264 13.74 2.43 -22.10
N ALA A 265 14.37 1.54 -21.34
CA ALA A 265 15.14 0.41 -21.84
C ALA A 265 14.93 -0.84 -20.97
N THR A 266 15.35 -1.99 -21.49
CA THR A 266 15.26 -3.29 -20.80
C THR A 266 15.84 -3.24 -19.39
N VAL A 267 15.07 -3.68 -18.40
CA VAL A 267 15.41 -3.63 -16.97
C VAL A 267 15.19 -4.98 -16.28
N ASN A 268 16.04 -5.31 -15.31
CA ASN A 268 15.90 -6.52 -14.48
C ASN A 268 15.47 -6.12 -13.07
N TYR A 269 14.51 -6.85 -12.52
CA TYR A 269 14.12 -6.85 -11.11
C TYR A 269 14.64 -8.13 -10.46
N ALA A 270 15.39 -8.00 -9.37
CA ALA A 270 15.89 -9.14 -8.64
C ALA A 270 14.81 -9.73 -7.72
N SER A 271 14.78 -11.06 -7.66
CA SER A 271 14.07 -11.83 -6.65
C SER A 271 15.05 -12.33 -5.58
N SER A 272 14.53 -12.92 -4.51
CA SER A 272 15.34 -13.62 -3.50
C SER A 272 15.73 -15.04 -3.89
N THR A 273 15.22 -15.54 -5.02
CA THR A 273 15.49 -16.91 -5.50
C THR A 273 16.82 -17.00 -6.24
N ILE A 274 17.61 -18.03 -5.96
CA ILE A 274 18.80 -18.42 -6.71
C ILE A 274 18.47 -19.64 -7.57
N ASN A 275 18.82 -19.61 -8.84
CA ASN A 275 18.59 -20.72 -9.77
C ASN A 275 19.70 -21.80 -9.71
N ASN A 276 19.46 -22.91 -10.42
CA ASN A 276 20.40 -24.03 -10.57
C ASN A 276 21.71 -23.70 -11.29
N GLN A 277 21.88 -22.48 -11.81
CA GLN A 277 23.12 -21.97 -12.40
C GLN A 277 23.90 -21.09 -11.41
N SER A 278 23.49 -21.04 -10.14
CA SER A 278 24.10 -20.19 -9.11
C SER A 278 23.99 -18.69 -9.40
N ASN A 279 22.90 -18.28 -10.06
CA ASN A 279 22.61 -16.90 -10.40
C ASN A 279 21.35 -16.41 -9.68
N VAL A 280 21.29 -15.11 -9.39
CA VAL A 280 20.07 -14.48 -8.85
C VAL A 280 18.99 -14.55 -9.92
N SER A 281 17.85 -15.14 -9.59
CA SER A 281 16.67 -15.12 -10.45
C SER A 281 15.97 -13.77 -10.36
N GLY A 282 15.26 -13.42 -11.41
CA GLY A 282 14.50 -12.18 -11.46
C GLY A 282 13.51 -12.16 -12.62
N VAL A 283 12.88 -11.01 -12.81
CA VAL A 283 12.06 -10.73 -13.99
C VAL A 283 12.75 -9.63 -14.80
N ARG A 284 12.89 -9.87 -16.09
CA ARG A 284 13.35 -8.89 -17.08
C ARG A 284 12.15 -8.31 -17.79
N ILE A 285 11.98 -7.00 -17.73
CA ILE A 285 11.07 -6.24 -18.58
C ILE A 285 11.86 -5.89 -19.84
N ASN A 286 11.47 -6.45 -20.99
CA ASN A 286 12.13 -6.15 -22.26
C ASN A 286 11.48 -4.94 -22.92
N VAL A 287 12.31 -4.13 -23.58
CA VAL A 287 11.85 -2.97 -24.36
C VAL A 287 12.42 -3.14 -25.76
N ASN A 288 11.57 -3.58 -26.69
CA ASN A 288 11.95 -3.88 -28.07
C ASN A 288 11.00 -3.19 -29.05
N ASN A 289 11.48 -2.13 -29.73
CA ASN A 289 10.72 -1.42 -30.78
C ASN A 289 9.28 -1.02 -30.36
N GLY A 290 9.12 -0.57 -29.11
CA GLY A 290 7.81 -0.16 -28.56
C GLY A 290 6.97 -1.30 -27.97
N VAL A 291 7.39 -2.56 -28.14
CA VAL A 291 6.80 -3.70 -27.41
C VAL A 291 7.48 -3.81 -26.06
N ILE A 292 6.65 -3.83 -25.01
CA ILE A 292 7.10 -4.02 -23.63
C ILE A 292 6.43 -5.30 -23.11
N ASP A 293 7.27 -6.30 -22.84
CA ASP A 293 6.86 -7.58 -22.24
C ASP A 293 7.79 -7.91 -21.06
N ALA A 294 7.44 -8.94 -20.30
CA ALA A 294 8.27 -9.40 -19.21
C ALA A 294 8.51 -10.91 -19.26
N GLN A 295 9.67 -11.34 -18.78
CA GLN A 295 10.01 -12.75 -18.70
C GLN A 295 10.88 -13.02 -17.48
N GLU A 296 10.77 -14.23 -16.94
CA GLU A 296 11.72 -14.71 -15.93
C GLU A 296 13.11 -14.82 -16.55
N ALA A 297 14.12 -14.36 -15.82
CA ALA A 297 15.50 -14.35 -16.27
C ALA A 297 16.46 -14.59 -15.11
N GLY A 298 17.56 -15.28 -15.38
CA GLY A 298 18.74 -15.26 -14.52
C GLY A 298 19.52 -13.96 -14.72
N ILE A 299 19.98 -13.39 -13.60
CA ILE A 299 20.92 -12.28 -13.57
C ILE A 299 22.30 -12.90 -13.35
N ASP A 300 23.15 -12.84 -14.37
CA ASP A 300 24.42 -13.59 -14.44
C ASP A 300 25.50 -13.02 -13.52
N VAL A 301 25.27 -13.07 -12.21
CA VAL A 301 26.18 -12.53 -11.19
C VAL A 301 27.46 -13.34 -11.06
N LYS A 302 27.45 -14.63 -11.43
CA LYS A 302 28.58 -15.54 -11.23
C LYS A 302 29.81 -15.13 -12.05
N GLY A 303 30.85 -14.66 -11.37
CA GLY A 303 32.12 -14.27 -12.00
C GLY A 303 31.99 -13.06 -12.94
N LYS A 304 30.86 -12.34 -12.90
CA LYS A 304 30.62 -11.15 -13.71
C LYS A 304 30.56 -9.92 -12.82
N ALA A 305 31.42 -8.96 -13.14
CA ALA A 305 31.42 -7.67 -12.47
C ALA A 305 30.16 -6.86 -12.81
N ASN A 306 29.72 -6.10 -11.81
CA ASN A 306 28.70 -5.07 -11.86
C ASN A 306 27.41 -5.47 -12.59
N GLN A 307 26.91 -6.68 -12.33
CA GLN A 307 25.52 -6.97 -12.64
C GLN A 307 24.61 -6.17 -11.71
N GLN A 308 23.55 -5.58 -12.27
CA GLN A 308 22.68 -4.66 -11.52
C GLN A 308 21.21 -4.98 -11.75
N ALA A 309 20.40 -4.73 -10.73
CA ALA A 309 18.96 -4.92 -10.76
C ALA A 309 18.22 -3.87 -9.94
N LEU A 310 16.95 -3.66 -10.25
CA LEU A 310 16.00 -3.01 -9.35
C LEU A 310 15.50 -4.01 -8.30
N CYS A 311 15.02 -3.49 -7.18
CA CYS A 311 14.38 -4.26 -6.13
C CYS A 311 13.09 -3.56 -5.73
N ARG A 312 11.98 -4.30 -5.74
CA ARG A 312 10.68 -3.84 -5.27
C ARG A 312 10.18 -4.80 -4.20
N PRO A 313 10.29 -4.44 -2.91
CA PRO A 313 9.89 -5.31 -1.81
C PRO A 313 8.39 -5.59 -1.81
N MET A 314 8.01 -6.64 -1.11
CA MET A 314 6.61 -7.03 -0.90
C MET A 314 6.34 -7.29 0.58
N ILE A 315 5.05 -7.26 0.92
CA ILE A 315 4.50 -7.70 2.20
C ILE A 315 3.35 -8.69 1.97
N THR A 316 3.22 -9.63 2.89
CA THR A 316 2.08 -10.52 2.99
C THR A 316 1.15 -10.00 4.06
N ILE A 317 -0.14 -9.96 3.73
CA ILE A 317 -1.21 -9.45 4.59
C ILE A 317 -1.96 -10.63 5.18
N PHE A 318 -2.27 -10.56 6.47
CA PHE A 318 -2.95 -11.61 7.24
C PHE A 318 -4.26 -11.10 7.85
N LYS A 319 -5.16 -12.05 8.17
CA LYS A 319 -6.41 -11.81 8.91
C LYS A 319 -6.69 -12.94 9.90
#